data_AF-A0A6I9N6X8-F1
#
_entry.id   AF-A0A6I9N6X8-F1
#
_cell.length_a   1.000
_cell.length_b   1.000
_cell.length_c   1.000
_cell.angle_alpha   90.00
_cell.angle_beta   90.00
_cell.angle_gamma   90.00
#
_symmetry.space_group_name_H-M   'P 1'
#
loop_
_entity.id
_entity.type
_entity.pdbx_description
1 polymer ?
#
loop_
_entity_poly.entity_id
_entity_poly.type
_entity_poly.pdbx_seq_one_letter_code
_entity_poly.pdbx_strand_id
1 'polypeptide(L)'
;MPELRTDIEIIVADVSIEESLAIMCQQGLVILNCVGPYRFFGEPVVKACVENGAHYLDICGEPQFLERMQLEYHTKALDKGVYVIGSCGFDSIPADLGILYTQRQFKGTLTAVEGFLNITSGPAGSSGHDATWQSAVHGFADSGSLRQLRKRFGQKPLPVVGAKVKKRGFVFFSKEMEQYAIPFMGSDPSVVRRTQRHLYEEDHQSPVRFYRHEN
;
A
#
# COMPACT_ATOMS: atom_id res chain seq x y z
N MET A 1 2.31 33.04 8.14
CA MET A 1 2.85 31.67 7.98
C MET A 1 4.30 31.70 8.42
N PRO A 2 4.83 30.66 9.11
CA PRO A 2 6.26 30.62 9.44
C PRO A 2 7.06 30.61 8.14
N GLU A 3 7.99 31.55 7.97
CA GLU A 3 8.92 31.54 6.84
C GLU A 3 9.91 30.39 7.04
N LEU A 4 9.71 29.30 6.31
CA LEU A 4 10.67 28.21 6.20
C LEU A 4 11.88 28.73 5.40
N ARG A 5 12.90 29.25 6.10
CA ARG A 5 14.19 29.57 5.48
C ARG A 5 14.90 28.27 5.12
N THR A 6 14.84 27.91 3.85
CA THR A 6 15.57 26.76 3.29
C THR A 6 16.14 27.16 1.94
N ASP A 7 17.31 26.62 1.58
CA ASP A 7 17.89 26.78 0.22
C ASP A 7 17.15 25.94 -0.84
N ILE A 8 16.07 25.25 -0.44
CA ILE A 8 15.22 24.43 -1.30
C ILE A 8 14.07 25.28 -1.83
N GLU A 9 13.87 25.24 -3.14
CA GLU A 9 12.74 25.91 -3.81
C GLU A 9 11.40 25.37 -3.30
N ILE A 10 10.45 26.28 -3.06
CA ILE A 10 9.11 25.95 -2.57
C ILE A 10 8.10 26.19 -3.69
N ILE A 11 7.45 25.11 -4.14
CA ILE A 11 6.32 25.16 -5.06
C ILE A 11 5.03 25.02 -4.24
N VAL A 12 4.13 26.00 -4.35
CA VAL A 12 2.80 25.92 -3.74
C VAL A 12 1.85 25.28 -4.74
N ALA A 13 1.28 24.13 -4.38
CA ALA A 13 0.27 23.43 -5.17
C ALA A 13 -0.93 23.08 -4.29
N ASP A 14 -2.13 23.39 -4.77
CA ASP A 14 -3.40 23.11 -4.10
C ASP A 14 -4.06 21.91 -4.78
N VAL A 15 -4.30 20.84 -4.02
CA VAL A 15 -4.89 19.60 -4.54
C VAL A 15 -6.32 19.78 -5.06
N SER A 16 -6.99 20.88 -4.73
CA SER A 16 -8.30 21.25 -5.27
C SER A 16 -8.23 22.03 -6.60
N ILE A 17 -7.04 22.46 -7.03
CA ILE A 17 -6.82 23.25 -8.24
C ILE A 17 -5.93 22.46 -9.21
N GLU A 18 -6.56 21.88 -10.24
CA GLU A 18 -5.90 21.03 -11.24
C GLU A 18 -4.71 21.71 -11.93
N GLU A 19 -4.85 22.98 -12.30
CA GLU A 19 -3.77 23.76 -12.93
C GLU A 19 -2.54 23.90 -12.02
N SER A 20 -2.75 24.05 -10.70
CA SER A 20 -1.64 24.17 -9.75
C SER A 20 -0.83 22.86 -9.65
N LEU A 21 -1.51 21.72 -9.69
CA LEU A 21 -0.87 20.41 -9.70
C LEU A 21 -0.16 20.15 -11.04
N ALA A 22 -0.73 20.58 -12.15
CA ALA A 22 -0.10 20.47 -13.46
C ALA A 22 1.21 21.27 -13.52
N ILE A 23 1.20 22.52 -13.05
CA ILE A 23 2.40 23.37 -12.96
C ILE A 23 3.48 22.72 -12.09
N MET A 24 3.11 22.13 -10.95
CA MET A 24 4.05 21.39 -10.11
C MET A 24 4.61 20.16 -10.83
N CYS A 25 3.76 19.35 -11.48
CA CYS A 25 4.17 18.13 -12.16
C CYS A 25 5.05 18.40 -13.39
N GLN A 26 4.83 19.50 -14.11
CA GLN A 26 5.68 19.86 -15.26
C GLN A 26 7.10 20.26 -14.86
N GLN A 27 7.30 20.66 -13.60
CA GLN A 27 8.61 21.01 -13.06
C GLN A 27 9.32 19.81 -12.41
N GLY A 28 8.58 18.75 -12.06
CA GLY A 28 9.09 17.58 -11.36
C GLY A 28 9.24 16.35 -12.25
N LEU A 29 10.38 15.67 -12.17
CA LEU A 29 10.52 14.32 -12.75
C LEU A 29 9.77 13.27 -11.92
N VAL A 30 9.77 13.46 -10.60
CA VAL A 30 9.19 12.54 -9.62
C VAL A 30 8.49 13.35 -8.53
N ILE A 31 7.24 13.01 -8.25
CA ILE A 31 6.45 13.55 -7.15
C ILE A 31 6.34 12.48 -6.06
N LEU A 32 6.88 12.78 -4.88
CA LEU A 32 6.75 11.95 -3.69
C LEU A 32 5.64 12.52 -2.79
N ASN A 33 4.47 11.89 -2.81
CA ASN A 33 3.33 12.29 -2.01
C ASN A 33 3.37 11.67 -0.60
N CYS A 34 3.80 12.47 0.38
CA CYS A 34 3.98 12.03 1.76
C CYS A 34 2.78 12.30 2.68
N VAL A 35 1.68 12.88 2.17
CA VAL A 35 0.59 13.35 3.03
C VAL A 35 -0.77 12.86 2.52
N GLY A 36 -1.50 12.19 3.41
CA GLY A 36 -2.89 11.80 3.21
C GLY A 36 -3.87 12.69 3.98
N PRO A 37 -5.14 12.25 4.15
CA PRO A 37 -5.66 10.94 3.74
C PRO A 37 -5.76 10.79 2.21
N TYR A 38 -5.17 9.72 1.69
CA TYR A 38 -4.96 9.56 0.24
C TYR A 38 -6.26 9.31 -0.52
N ARG A 39 -7.21 8.62 0.11
CA ARG A 39 -8.55 8.41 -0.42
C ARG A 39 -9.24 9.71 -0.86
N PHE A 40 -9.01 10.81 -0.15
CA PHE A 40 -9.66 12.09 -0.42
C PHE A 40 -8.80 13.01 -1.30
N PHE A 41 -7.49 13.02 -1.08
CA PHE A 41 -6.60 14.02 -1.68
C PHE A 41 -5.55 13.46 -2.63
N GLY A 42 -5.36 12.14 -2.68
CA GLY A 42 -4.28 11.50 -3.44
C GLY A 42 -4.56 11.39 -4.94
N GLU A 43 -5.82 11.17 -5.35
CA GLU A 43 -6.16 10.95 -6.75
C GLU A 43 -5.85 12.15 -7.66
N PRO A 44 -6.17 13.41 -7.29
CA PRO A 44 -5.79 14.57 -8.09
C PRO A 44 -4.29 14.62 -8.40
N VAL A 45 -3.45 14.22 -7.43
CA VAL A 45 -1.99 14.19 -7.60
C VAL A 45 -1.57 13.08 -8.57
N VAL A 46 -2.12 11.88 -8.45
CA VAL A 46 -1.88 10.77 -9.40
C VAL A 46 -2.28 11.16 -10.81
N LYS A 47 -3.49 11.73 -10.97
CA LYS A 47 -4.00 12.21 -12.26
C LYS A 47 -3.04 13.23 -12.88
N ALA A 48 -2.64 14.25 -12.12
CA ALA A 48 -1.75 15.30 -12.60
C ALA A 48 -0.38 14.74 -13.03
N CYS A 49 0.19 13.81 -12.25
CA CYS A 49 1.44 13.12 -12.59
C CYS A 49 1.33 12.38 -13.93
N VAL A 50 0.30 11.54 -14.07
CA VAL A 50 0.06 10.74 -15.30
C VAL A 50 -0.19 11.64 -16.51
N GLU A 51 -0.90 12.75 -16.35
CA GLU A 51 -1.24 13.67 -17.45
C GLU A 51 -0.06 14.51 -17.92
N ASN A 52 0.82 14.91 -16.98
CA ASN A 52 1.91 15.84 -17.25
C ASN A 52 3.29 15.17 -17.34
N GLY A 53 3.37 13.84 -17.20
CA GLY A 53 4.60 13.08 -17.43
C GLY A 53 5.53 12.95 -16.21
N ALA A 54 5.07 13.35 -15.02
CA ALA A 54 5.83 13.15 -13.78
C ALA A 54 5.57 11.75 -13.21
N HIS A 55 6.59 11.10 -12.67
CA HIS A 55 6.43 9.85 -11.93
C HIS A 55 5.83 10.11 -10.54
N TYR A 56 5.02 9.18 -10.05
CA TYR A 56 4.34 9.30 -8.76
C TYR A 56 4.81 8.21 -7.80
N LEU A 57 5.21 8.61 -6.59
CA LEU A 57 5.45 7.74 -5.45
C LEU A 57 4.65 8.22 -4.24
N ASP A 58 4.24 7.30 -3.36
CA ASP A 58 3.68 7.66 -2.05
C ASP A 58 4.04 6.69 -0.93
N ILE A 59 3.67 7.04 0.31
CA ILE A 59 3.78 6.19 1.49
C ILE A 59 2.41 5.68 1.97
N CYS A 60 1.44 5.58 1.06
CA CYS A 60 0.05 5.32 1.38
C CYS A 60 -0.17 3.94 2.03
N GLY A 61 -0.90 3.94 3.14
CA GLY A 61 -1.32 2.74 3.88
C GLY A 61 -2.72 2.22 3.54
N GLU A 62 -3.39 2.77 2.51
CA GLU A 62 -4.83 2.59 2.27
C GLU A 62 -5.11 1.64 1.08
N PRO A 63 -5.47 0.35 1.32
CA PRO A 63 -5.68 -0.64 0.25
C PRO A 63 -6.63 -0.19 -0.87
N GLN A 64 -7.69 0.52 -0.50
CA GLN A 64 -8.74 0.93 -1.41
C GLN A 64 -8.28 2.03 -2.37
N PHE A 65 -7.47 2.99 -1.88
CA PHE A 65 -6.83 3.97 -2.74
C PHE A 65 -5.86 3.29 -3.72
N LEU A 66 -4.97 2.44 -3.21
CA LEU A 66 -3.95 1.76 -4.02
C LEU A 66 -4.55 0.93 -5.16
N GLU A 67 -5.56 0.11 -4.85
CA GLU A 67 -6.24 -0.73 -5.84
C GLU A 67 -7.08 0.13 -6.80
N ARG A 68 -7.63 1.26 -6.36
CA ARG A 68 -8.42 2.15 -7.23
C ARG A 68 -7.53 2.87 -8.24
N MET A 69 -6.39 3.41 -7.79
CA MET A 69 -5.42 4.06 -8.68
C MET A 69 -4.88 3.09 -9.73
N GLN A 70 -4.64 1.83 -9.36
CA GLN A 70 -4.28 0.80 -10.34
C GLN A 70 -5.40 0.58 -11.37
N LEU A 71 -6.65 0.41 -10.92
CA LEU A 71 -7.77 0.14 -11.81
C LEU A 71 -8.01 1.28 -12.81
N GLU A 72 -7.87 2.54 -12.35
CA GLU A 72 -8.26 3.73 -13.11
C GLU A 72 -7.12 4.29 -13.97
N TYR A 73 -5.86 4.20 -13.51
CA TYR A 73 -4.74 4.90 -14.15
C TYR A 73 -3.70 3.97 -14.80
N HIS A 74 -3.74 2.65 -14.59
CA HIS A 74 -2.70 1.74 -15.10
C HIS A 74 -2.46 1.88 -16.62
N THR A 75 -3.53 1.80 -17.43
CA THR A 75 -3.40 1.90 -18.89
C THR A 75 -2.86 3.25 -19.33
N LYS A 76 -3.38 4.35 -18.78
CA LYS A 76 -2.95 5.71 -19.15
C LYS A 76 -1.51 5.98 -18.72
N ALA A 77 -1.10 5.48 -17.56
CA ALA A 77 0.29 5.57 -17.08
C ALA A 77 1.24 4.78 -17.98
N LEU A 78 0.84 3.58 -18.44
CA LEU A 78 1.59 2.78 -19.41
C LEU A 78 1.76 3.53 -20.74
N ASP A 79 0.68 4.05 -21.30
CA ASP A 79 0.69 4.79 -22.58
C ASP A 79 1.58 6.04 -22.51
N LYS A 80 1.66 6.67 -21.33
CA LYS A 80 2.46 7.87 -21.08
C LYS A 80 3.90 7.58 -20.65
N GLY A 81 4.26 6.32 -20.40
CA GLY A 81 5.57 5.95 -19.86
C GLY A 81 5.82 6.48 -18.44
N VAL A 82 4.75 6.64 -17.64
CA VAL A 82 4.80 7.17 -16.27
C VAL A 82 4.69 6.04 -15.25
N TYR A 83 5.58 6.01 -14.27
CA TYR A 83 5.46 5.11 -13.12
C TYR A 83 4.54 5.70 -12.04
N VAL A 84 3.64 4.85 -11.53
CA VAL A 84 2.79 5.15 -10.37
C VAL A 84 3.03 4.04 -9.34
N ILE A 85 3.79 4.35 -8.28
CA ILE A 85 4.24 3.39 -7.27
C ILE A 85 3.71 3.81 -5.90
N GLY A 86 2.66 3.14 -5.44
CA GLY A 86 2.11 3.38 -4.11
C GLY A 86 2.77 2.53 -3.02
N SER A 87 2.54 2.92 -1.76
CA SER A 87 2.94 2.18 -0.55
C SER A 87 4.44 1.96 -0.38
N CYS A 88 5.24 2.98 -0.68
CA CYS A 88 6.68 3.00 -0.41
C CYS A 88 7.01 3.27 1.06
N GLY A 89 6.18 2.78 1.99
CA GLY A 89 6.29 3.02 3.43
C GLY A 89 6.54 1.73 4.23
N PHE A 90 6.57 1.89 5.55
CA PHE A 90 6.69 0.78 6.49
C PHE A 90 5.53 -0.22 6.37
N ASP A 91 4.30 0.27 6.19
CA ASP A 91 3.10 -0.55 5.97
C ASP A 91 3.02 -1.10 4.55
N SER A 92 4.13 -1.63 4.00
CA SER A 92 4.17 -2.49 2.80
C SER A 92 5.57 -3.01 2.46
N ILE A 93 6.58 -2.14 2.38
CA ILE A 93 7.92 -2.52 1.86
C ILE A 93 8.52 -3.71 2.63
N PRO A 94 8.59 -3.70 3.98
CA PRO A 94 9.19 -4.79 4.74
C PRO A 94 8.45 -6.11 4.56
N ALA A 95 7.11 -6.07 4.47
CA ALA A 95 6.31 -7.26 4.23
C ALA A 95 6.56 -7.81 2.83
N ASP A 96 6.46 -6.98 1.79
CA ASP A 96 6.57 -7.42 0.40
C ASP A 96 7.99 -7.92 0.05
N LEU A 97 9.02 -7.12 0.37
CA LEU A 97 10.40 -7.56 0.18
C LEU A 97 10.75 -8.75 1.07
N GLY A 98 10.20 -8.83 2.28
CA GLY A 98 10.41 -9.95 3.20
C GLY A 98 9.89 -11.27 2.65
N ILE A 99 8.72 -11.26 2.00
CA ILE A 99 8.17 -12.44 1.33
C ILE A 99 9.01 -12.83 0.11
N LEU A 100 9.38 -11.86 -0.74
CA LEU A 100 10.23 -12.12 -1.90
C LEU A 100 11.59 -12.70 -1.48
N TYR A 101 12.21 -12.13 -0.45
CA TYR A 101 13.47 -12.63 0.07
C TYR A 101 13.31 -14.05 0.61
N THR A 102 12.27 -14.31 1.40
CA THR A 102 12.01 -15.63 1.98
C THR A 102 11.76 -16.65 0.88
N GLN A 103 11.00 -16.33 -0.17
CA GLN A 103 10.79 -17.20 -1.33
C GLN A 103 12.12 -17.61 -1.99
N ARG A 104 13.06 -16.66 -2.16
CA ARG A 104 14.36 -16.93 -2.78
C ARG A 104 15.27 -17.81 -1.91
N GLN A 105 15.17 -17.68 -0.59
CA GLN A 105 16.03 -18.43 0.35
C GLN A 105 15.43 -19.77 0.78
N PHE A 106 14.11 -19.94 0.67
CA PHE A 106 13.43 -21.13 1.16
C PHE A 106 13.74 -22.36 0.29
N LYS A 107 14.29 -23.40 0.90
CA LYS A 107 14.56 -24.67 0.22
C LYS A 107 13.26 -25.46 0.06
N GLY A 108 12.61 -25.29 -1.08
CA GLY A 108 11.35 -25.96 -1.45
C GLY A 108 10.29 -24.96 -1.89
N THR A 109 9.02 -25.39 -1.92
CA THR A 109 7.92 -24.51 -2.28
C THR A 109 7.40 -23.79 -1.04
N LEU A 110 7.64 -22.49 -0.93
CA LEU A 110 6.99 -21.66 0.07
C LEU A 110 5.51 -21.51 -0.31
N THR A 111 4.60 -21.86 0.60
CA THR A 111 3.15 -21.92 0.32
C THR A 111 2.33 -20.92 1.11
N ALA A 112 2.79 -20.57 2.30
CA ALA A 112 2.21 -19.54 3.12
C ALA A 112 3.22 -18.95 4.11
N VAL A 113 2.99 -17.71 4.51
CA VAL A 113 3.72 -17.00 5.57
C VAL A 113 2.72 -16.26 6.45
N GLU A 114 2.89 -16.37 7.77
CA GLU A 114 2.22 -15.52 8.75
C GLU A 114 3.27 -14.55 9.32
N GLY A 115 3.04 -13.26 9.18
CA GLY A 115 3.87 -12.22 9.79
C GLY A 115 3.19 -11.62 11.01
N PHE A 116 3.96 -11.42 12.08
CA PHE A 116 3.48 -10.78 13.31
C PHE A 116 4.20 -9.45 13.50
N LEU A 117 3.44 -8.38 13.77
CA LEU A 117 3.93 -7.06 14.13
C LEU A 117 3.76 -6.88 15.63
N ASN A 118 4.79 -6.40 16.30
CA ASN A 118 4.71 -5.95 17.68
C ASN A 118 5.21 -4.51 17.72
N ILE A 119 4.38 -3.60 18.19
CA ILE A 119 4.71 -2.17 18.29
C ILE A 119 5.01 -1.86 19.75
N THR A 120 6.29 -1.70 20.06
CA THR A 120 6.73 -1.27 21.39
C THR A 120 6.93 0.25 21.42
N SER A 121 6.37 0.90 22.42
CA SER A 121 6.59 2.34 22.65
C SER A 121 7.66 2.55 23.73
N GLY A 122 8.48 3.59 23.56
CA GLY A 122 9.45 3.99 24.60
C GLY A 122 8.76 4.72 25.77
N PRO A 123 9.54 5.20 26.77
CA PRO A 123 8.99 5.92 27.93
C PRO A 123 8.18 7.18 27.56
N ALA A 124 8.47 7.78 26.40
CA ALA A 124 7.73 8.94 25.87
C ALA A 124 6.42 8.56 25.16
N GLY A 125 6.09 7.28 25.06
CA GLY A 125 4.92 6.78 24.33
C GLY A 125 5.14 6.71 22.82
N SER A 126 4.03 6.57 22.10
CA SER A 126 3.95 6.62 20.64
C SER A 126 3.11 7.82 20.20
N SER A 127 3.42 8.37 19.03
CA SER A 127 2.67 9.45 18.40
C SER A 127 2.24 9.00 17.00
N GLY A 128 0.99 9.26 16.64
CA GLY A 128 0.46 9.08 15.29
C GLY A 128 0.10 10.41 14.65
N HIS A 129 0.20 10.50 13.33
CA HIS A 129 -0.26 11.68 12.58
C HIS A 129 -1.78 11.65 12.40
N ASP A 130 -2.45 12.81 12.42
CA ASP A 130 -3.92 12.90 12.30
C ASP A 130 -4.43 12.29 11.00
N ALA A 131 -3.71 12.50 9.89
CA ALA A 131 -4.07 11.88 8.61
C ALA A 131 -4.07 10.35 8.69
N THR A 132 -3.10 9.74 9.40
CA THR A 132 -3.04 8.28 9.58
C THR A 132 -4.25 7.78 10.38
N TRP A 133 -4.65 8.52 11.42
CA TRP A 133 -5.85 8.20 12.19
C TRP A 133 -7.11 8.27 11.33
N GLN A 134 -7.28 9.34 10.55
CA GLN A 134 -8.39 9.48 9.60
C GLN A 134 -8.40 8.33 8.58
N SER A 135 -7.26 8.01 7.98
CA SER A 135 -7.13 6.90 7.03
C SER A 135 -7.57 5.57 7.65
N ALA A 136 -7.19 5.30 8.90
CA ALA A 136 -7.66 4.12 9.62
C ALA A 136 -9.18 4.13 9.76
N VAL A 137 -9.75 5.17 10.38
CA VAL A 137 -11.21 5.28 10.63
C VAL A 137 -12.02 5.10 9.34
N HIS A 138 -11.65 5.78 8.25
CA HIS A 138 -12.34 5.68 6.97
C HIS A 138 -12.09 4.34 6.26
N GLY A 139 -10.91 3.74 6.44
CA GLY A 139 -10.62 2.39 5.96
C GLY A 139 -11.53 1.34 6.58
N PHE A 140 -11.80 1.45 7.87
CA PHE A 140 -12.75 0.60 8.60
C PHE A 140 -14.19 0.84 8.16
N ALA A 141 -14.62 2.10 8.16
CA ALA A 141 -15.99 2.49 7.84
C ALA A 141 -16.40 2.07 6.42
N ASP A 142 -15.44 2.05 5.48
CA ASP A 142 -15.69 1.77 4.07
C ASP A 142 -15.06 0.45 3.58
N SER A 143 -14.95 -0.55 4.46
CA SER A 143 -14.45 -1.88 4.10
C SER A 143 -15.27 -2.57 2.99
N GLY A 144 -16.56 -2.21 2.86
CA GLY A 144 -17.45 -2.69 1.81
C GLY A 144 -17.03 -2.26 0.40
N SER A 145 -16.51 -1.03 0.23
CA SER A 145 -16.12 -0.54 -1.10
C SER A 145 -14.89 -1.26 -1.65
N LEU A 146 -13.92 -1.63 -0.79
CA LEU A 146 -12.74 -2.41 -1.22
C LEU A 146 -13.15 -3.75 -1.83
N ARG A 147 -14.17 -4.42 -1.25
CA ARG A 147 -14.71 -5.65 -1.81
C ARG A 147 -15.37 -5.42 -3.17
N GLN A 148 -16.11 -4.33 -3.33
CA GLN A 148 -16.75 -3.98 -4.61
C GLN A 148 -15.70 -3.62 -5.68
N LEU A 149 -14.67 -2.87 -5.30
CA LEU A 149 -13.54 -2.52 -6.16
C LEU A 149 -12.82 -3.77 -6.67
N ARG A 150 -12.52 -4.73 -5.78
CA ARG A 150 -11.91 -6.01 -6.17
C ARG A 150 -12.75 -6.83 -7.15
N LYS A 151 -14.08 -6.70 -7.10
CA LYS A 151 -14.95 -7.34 -8.11
C LYS A 151 -14.81 -6.69 -9.49
N ARG A 152 -14.58 -5.37 -9.55
CA ARG A 152 -14.40 -4.64 -10.84
C ARG A 152 -13.17 -5.08 -11.60
N PHE A 153 -12.12 -5.54 -10.92
CA PHE A 153 -10.95 -6.15 -11.58
C PHE A 153 -11.28 -7.44 -12.34
N GLY A 154 -12.38 -8.14 -12.00
CA GLY A 154 -12.77 -9.38 -12.68
C GLY A 154 -11.76 -10.54 -12.56
N GLN A 155 -10.75 -10.41 -11.69
CA GLN A 155 -9.66 -11.37 -11.57
C GLN A 155 -10.11 -12.65 -10.86
N LYS A 156 -9.65 -13.80 -11.36
CA LYS A 156 -9.80 -15.08 -10.66
C LYS A 156 -8.96 -15.07 -9.37
N PRO A 157 -9.40 -15.76 -8.31
CA PRO A 157 -8.57 -15.96 -7.12
C PRO A 157 -7.24 -16.63 -7.49
N LEU A 158 -6.15 -16.23 -6.82
CA LEU A 158 -4.87 -16.93 -6.97
C LEU A 158 -5.01 -18.40 -6.54
N PRO A 159 -4.33 -19.34 -7.22
CA PRO A 159 -4.38 -20.74 -6.84
C PRO A 159 -3.81 -20.94 -5.45
N VAL A 160 -4.35 -21.93 -4.74
CA VAL A 160 -3.85 -22.34 -3.43
C VAL A 160 -2.81 -23.43 -3.63
N VAL A 161 -1.56 -23.13 -3.27
CA VAL A 161 -0.46 -24.10 -3.26
C VAL A 161 -0.31 -24.69 -1.85
N GLY A 162 -0.14 -26.00 -1.77
CA GLY A 162 0.12 -26.74 -0.52
C GLY A 162 -1.07 -26.84 0.44
N ALA A 163 -0.76 -27.13 1.71
CA ALA A 163 -1.75 -27.35 2.75
C ALA A 163 -2.54 -26.07 3.07
N LYS A 164 -3.82 -26.20 3.44
CA LYS A 164 -4.61 -25.05 3.89
C LYS A 164 -4.10 -24.56 5.24
N VAL A 165 -3.74 -23.28 5.33
CA VAL A 165 -3.46 -22.61 6.61
C VAL A 165 -4.73 -22.60 7.45
N LYS A 166 -4.60 -22.95 8.73
CA LYS A 166 -5.72 -22.93 9.67
C LYS A 166 -6.24 -21.50 9.80
N LYS A 167 -7.54 -21.31 9.59
CA LYS A 167 -8.16 -20.00 9.82
C LYS A 167 -8.05 -19.64 11.30
N ARG A 168 -7.60 -18.43 11.57
CA ARG A 168 -7.59 -17.84 12.92
C ARG A 168 -8.84 -16.99 13.12
N GLY A 169 -9.29 -16.87 14.37
CA GLY A 169 -10.37 -15.94 14.73
C GLY A 169 -9.90 -14.49 14.62
N PHE A 170 -10.82 -13.53 14.78
CA PHE A 170 -10.46 -12.11 14.77
C PHE A 170 -9.54 -11.73 15.95
N VAL A 171 -9.71 -12.40 17.09
CA VAL A 171 -8.76 -12.37 18.21
C VAL A 171 -8.33 -13.81 18.47
N PHE A 172 -7.03 -14.07 18.56
CA PHE A 172 -6.51 -15.40 18.86
C PHE A 172 -5.22 -15.33 19.66
N PHE A 173 -4.93 -16.35 20.47
CA PHE A 173 -3.63 -16.48 21.11
C PHE A 173 -2.63 -17.14 20.15
N SER A 174 -1.53 -16.46 19.83
CA SER A 174 -0.39 -17.06 19.13
C SER A 174 0.51 -17.75 20.14
N LYS A 175 0.75 -19.04 19.94
CA LYS A 175 1.70 -19.79 20.77
C LYS A 175 3.14 -19.41 20.45
N GLU A 176 3.39 -19.02 19.21
CA GLU A 176 4.71 -18.64 18.69
C GLU A 176 5.16 -17.30 19.26
N MET A 177 4.22 -16.37 19.45
CA MET A 177 4.49 -15.05 20.03
C MET A 177 4.21 -14.98 21.54
N GLU A 178 3.58 -16.01 22.11
CA GLU A 178 3.06 -16.05 23.49
C GLU A 178 2.16 -14.84 23.84
N GLN A 179 1.42 -14.34 22.85
CA GLN A 179 0.61 -13.13 22.94
C GLN A 179 -0.72 -13.28 22.18
N TYR A 180 -1.70 -12.44 22.52
CA TYR A 180 -2.92 -12.32 21.73
C TYR A 180 -2.65 -11.46 20.50
N ALA A 181 -3.18 -11.90 19.37
CA ALA A 181 -3.02 -11.26 18.08
C ALA A 181 -4.38 -10.96 17.44
N ILE A 182 -4.41 -9.91 16.63
CA ILE A 182 -5.51 -9.58 15.72
C ILE A 182 -5.00 -9.44 14.28
N PRO A 183 -5.83 -9.63 13.24
CA PRO A 183 -5.44 -9.34 11.88
C PRO A 183 -5.02 -7.88 11.73
N PHE A 184 -3.86 -7.64 11.12
CA PHE A 184 -3.40 -6.30 10.79
C PHE A 184 -4.24 -5.73 9.65
N MET A 185 -4.72 -4.50 9.83
CA MET A 185 -5.73 -3.90 8.94
C MET A 185 -5.15 -2.85 7.97
N GLY A 186 -3.82 -2.79 7.85
CA GLY A 186 -3.11 -1.94 6.89
C GLY A 186 -2.97 -2.56 5.48
N SER A 187 -2.09 -1.98 4.68
CA SER A 187 -1.88 -2.31 3.27
C SER A 187 -1.09 -3.58 2.99
N ASP A 188 -0.27 -4.09 3.92
CA ASP A 188 0.65 -5.21 3.67
C ASP A 188 -0.01 -6.38 2.92
N PRO A 189 -1.16 -6.94 3.38
CA PRO A 189 -1.74 -8.10 2.70
C PRO A 189 -2.23 -7.79 1.28
N SER A 190 -2.61 -6.54 1.01
CA SER A 190 -3.09 -6.11 -0.30
C SER A 190 -1.92 -5.89 -1.26
N VAL A 191 -0.83 -5.29 -0.80
CA VAL A 191 0.40 -5.09 -1.59
C VAL A 191 1.06 -6.43 -1.89
N VAL A 192 1.29 -7.27 -0.87
CA VAL A 192 1.86 -8.61 -1.08
C VAL A 192 1.02 -9.43 -2.06
N ARG A 193 -0.31 -9.38 -1.95
CA ARG A 193 -1.18 -10.10 -2.89
C ARG A 193 -1.03 -9.60 -4.33
N ARG A 194 -0.81 -8.30 -4.54
CA ARG A 194 -0.58 -7.73 -5.89
C ARG A 194 0.75 -8.21 -6.45
N THR A 195 1.82 -8.17 -5.67
CA THR A 195 3.13 -8.70 -6.06
C THR A 195 3.03 -10.19 -6.40
N GLN A 196 2.45 -11.01 -5.52
CA GLN A 196 2.27 -12.45 -5.77
C GLN A 196 1.38 -12.75 -6.98
N ARG A 197 0.43 -11.87 -7.31
CA ARG A 197 -0.36 -12.01 -8.55
C ARG A 197 0.49 -11.75 -9.78
N HIS A 198 1.25 -10.65 -9.79
CA HIS A 198 2.14 -10.34 -10.90
C HIS A 198 3.14 -11.48 -11.14
N LEU A 199 3.79 -11.98 -10.09
CA LEU A 199 4.70 -13.12 -10.21
C LEU A 199 4.02 -14.40 -10.75
N TYR A 200 2.75 -14.60 -10.44
CA TYR A 200 2.00 -15.76 -10.94
C TYR A 200 1.60 -15.61 -12.41
N GLU A 201 1.08 -14.44 -12.78
CA GLU A 201 0.54 -14.16 -14.11
C GLU A 201 1.65 -13.95 -15.15
N GLU A 202 2.69 -13.21 -14.79
CA GLU A 202 3.77 -12.80 -15.70
C GLU A 202 5.02 -13.69 -15.56
N ASP A 203 5.44 -14.02 -14.34
CA ASP A 203 6.69 -14.77 -14.11
C ASP A 203 6.47 -16.29 -13.90
N HIS A 204 5.21 -16.75 -13.96
CA HIS A 204 4.81 -18.14 -13.76
C HIS A 204 5.31 -18.78 -12.45
N GLN A 205 5.48 -17.97 -11.40
CA GLN A 205 5.89 -18.44 -10.08
C GLN A 205 4.69 -18.91 -9.25
N SER A 206 4.92 -19.86 -8.35
CA SER A 206 3.89 -20.30 -7.41
C SER A 206 3.58 -19.20 -6.38
N PRO A 207 2.32 -18.79 -6.20
CA PRO A 207 1.98 -17.70 -5.30
C PRO A 207 2.05 -18.15 -3.83
N VAL A 208 2.55 -17.25 -2.98
CA VAL A 208 2.58 -17.42 -1.52
C VAL A 208 1.38 -16.72 -0.88
N ARG A 209 0.70 -17.42 0.02
CA ARG A 209 -0.35 -16.80 0.84
C ARG A 209 0.27 -16.07 2.02
N PHE A 210 -0.03 -14.80 2.15
CA PHE A 210 0.46 -13.99 3.24
C PHE A 210 -0.67 -13.55 4.16
N TYR A 211 -0.43 -13.64 5.46
CA TYR A 211 -1.30 -13.13 6.52
C TYR A 211 -0.46 -12.26 7.44
N ARG A 212 -0.99 -11.10 7.83
CA ARG A 212 -0.35 -10.17 8.74
C ARG A 212 -1.22 -10.02 9.99
N HIS A 213 -0.59 -10.10 11.14
CA HIS A 213 -1.20 -9.95 12.45
C HIS A 213 -0.43 -8.93 13.27
N GLU A 214 -1.10 -8.28 14.20
CA GLU A 214 -0.50 -7.39 15.20
C GLU A 214 -0.85 -7.88 16.61
N ASN A 215 0.06 -7.68 17.57
CA ASN A 215 -0.10 -8.03 18.98
C ASN A 215 0.07 -6.78 19.87
#